data_AF-A0A7C2WLE1-F1
#
_entry.id   AF-A0A7C2WLE1-F1
#
_cell.length_a   1.000
_cell.length_b   1.000
_cell.length_c   1.000
_cell.angle_alpha   90.00
_cell.angle_beta   90.00
_cell.angle_gamma   90.00
#
_symmetry.space_group_name_H-M   'P 1'
#
loop_
_entity.id
_entity.type
_entity.pdbx_description
1 polymer ?
#
loop_
_entity_poly.entity_id
_entity_poly.type
_entity_poly.pdbx_seq_one_letter_code
_entity_poly.pdbx_strand_id
1 'polypeptide(L)'
;CPKDRFALAEDGEPGLNYLCSGLRQFFAHAERPLKQVIERRKRGLSPEAIMTELRAESLVRWRGVGRNDPCPCGSGRKAKHCCWAQRP
;
A
#
# COMPACT_ATOMS: atom_id res chain seq x y z
N CYS A 1 5.95 10.02 -16.18
CA CYS A 1 6.16 10.14 -17.64
C CYS A 1 5.69 11.52 -18.11
N PRO A 2 6.48 12.29 -18.87
CA PRO A 2 6.03 13.57 -19.44
C PRO A 2 4.79 13.44 -20.35
N LYS A 3 4.64 12.32 -21.06
CA LYS A 3 3.50 12.06 -21.96
C LYS A 3 2.15 12.00 -21.25
N ASP A 4 2.13 11.72 -19.95
CA ASP A 4 0.90 11.59 -19.15
C ASP A 4 0.50 12.90 -18.46
N ARG A 5 1.23 14.01 -18.72
CA ARG A 5 1.05 15.31 -18.06
C ARG A 5 0.22 16.27 -18.92
N PHE A 6 -1.03 15.90 -19.15
CA PHE A 6 -1.97 16.68 -19.98
C PHE A 6 -3.23 17.11 -19.22
N ALA A 7 -3.34 16.81 -17.93
CA ALA A 7 -4.44 17.28 -17.09
C ALA A 7 -4.12 18.66 -16.50
N LEU A 8 -5.17 19.39 -16.11
CA LEU A 8 -5.08 20.63 -15.33
C LEU A 8 -5.08 20.30 -13.83
N ALA A 9 -4.37 21.10 -13.05
CA ALA A 9 -4.46 21.11 -11.59
C ALA A 9 -5.70 21.86 -11.10
N GLU A 10 -6.00 21.75 -9.80
CA GLU A 10 -7.18 22.36 -9.17
C GLU A 10 -7.18 23.89 -9.26
N ASP A 11 -5.99 24.50 -9.31
CA ASP A 11 -5.76 25.94 -9.52
C ASP A 11 -5.75 26.35 -11.01
N GLY A 12 -5.95 25.39 -11.92
CA GLY A 12 -5.95 25.62 -13.37
C GLY A 12 -4.59 25.47 -14.04
N GLU A 13 -3.51 25.20 -13.29
CA GLU A 13 -2.18 25.06 -13.86
C GLU A 13 -2.06 23.80 -14.75
N PRO A 14 -1.49 23.90 -15.97
CA PRO A 14 -1.35 22.76 -16.86
C PRO A 14 -0.19 21.83 -16.44
N GLY A 15 -0.23 20.58 -16.90
CA GLY A 15 0.89 19.64 -16.72
C GLY A 15 0.76 18.72 -15.52
N LEU A 16 -0.43 18.66 -14.91
CA LEU A 16 -0.76 17.62 -13.94
C LEU A 16 -0.78 16.26 -14.64
N ASN A 17 -0.22 15.26 -13.98
CA ASN A 17 -0.35 13.89 -14.46
C ASN A 17 -1.82 13.45 -14.39
N TYR A 18 -2.37 12.89 -15.48
CA TYR A 18 -3.79 12.54 -15.55
C TYR A 18 -4.22 11.49 -14.50
N LEU A 19 -3.29 10.68 -14.00
CA LEU A 19 -3.51 9.69 -12.94
C LEU A 19 -3.26 10.25 -11.54
N CYS A 20 -3.05 11.55 -11.36
CA CYS A 20 -2.60 12.11 -10.08
C CYS A 20 -3.48 11.64 -8.90
N SER A 21 -4.81 11.71 -9.03
CA SER A 21 -5.74 11.27 -7.99
C SER A 21 -5.60 9.77 -7.69
N GLY A 22 -5.51 8.93 -8.73
CA GLY A 22 -5.31 7.49 -8.61
C GLY A 22 -3.96 7.14 -7.99
N LEU A 23 -2.89 7.82 -8.40
CA LEU A 23 -1.55 7.64 -7.85
C LEU A 23 -1.49 8.04 -6.37
N ARG A 24 -2.15 9.15 -5.96
CA ARG A 24 -2.26 9.51 -4.54
C ARG A 24 -2.92 8.40 -3.72
N GLN A 25 -4.03 7.85 -4.21
CA GLN A 25 -4.70 6.73 -3.54
C GLN A 25 -3.85 5.46 -3.50
N PHE A 26 -3.18 5.13 -4.61
CA PHE A 26 -2.29 3.98 -4.70
C PHE A 26 -1.14 4.10 -3.70
N PHE A 27 -0.41 5.21 -3.69
CA PHE A 27 0.74 5.40 -2.80
C PHE A 27 0.32 5.48 -1.33
N ALA A 28 -0.83 6.09 -1.01
CA ALA A 28 -1.37 6.09 0.36
C ALA A 28 -1.53 4.66 0.93
N HIS A 29 -1.79 3.66 0.07
CA HIS A 29 -1.89 2.26 0.48
C HIS A 29 -0.56 1.48 0.35
N ALA A 30 0.14 1.64 -0.78
CA ALA A 30 1.28 0.81 -1.17
C ALA A 30 2.61 1.26 -0.57
N GLU A 31 2.73 2.51 -0.12
CA GLU A 31 4.01 3.07 0.32
C GLU A 31 4.58 2.35 1.54
N ARG A 32 3.74 2.07 2.55
CA ARG A 32 4.17 1.38 3.78
C ARG A 32 4.80 0.00 3.50
N PRO A 33 4.13 -0.96 2.81
CA PRO A 33 4.74 -2.26 2.54
C PRO A 33 5.99 -2.13 1.65
N LEU A 34 6.02 -1.18 0.71
CA LEU A 34 7.21 -0.97 -0.13
C LEU A 34 8.41 -0.51 0.71
N LYS A 35 8.22 0.46 1.62
CA LYS A 35 9.27 0.89 2.57
C LYS A 35 9.77 -0.28 3.41
N GLN A 36 8.87 -1.13 3.90
CA GLN A 36 9.22 -2.33 4.68
C GLN A 36 10.12 -3.30 3.90
N VAL A 37 9.89 -3.48 2.60
CA VAL A 37 10.74 -4.30 1.72
C VAL A 37 12.11 -3.63 1.51
N ILE A 38 12.12 -2.33 1.20
CA ILE A 38 13.35 -1.57 0.93
C ILE A 38 14.28 -1.58 2.15
N GLU A 39 13.75 -1.32 3.35
CA GLU A 39 14.57 -1.28 4.58
C GLU A 39 15.19 -2.64 4.91
N ARG A 40 14.47 -3.74 4.70
CA ARG A 40 15.03 -5.08 4.86
C ARG A 40 16.08 -5.40 3.82
N ARG A 41 15.87 -4.95 2.58
CA ARG A 41 16.86 -5.15 1.52
C ARG A 41 18.14 -4.37 1.81
N LYS A 42 18.03 -3.13 2.33
CA LYS A 42 19.18 -2.33 2.79
C LYS A 42 19.94 -3.00 3.94
N ARG A 43 19.24 -3.75 4.81
CA ARG A 43 19.85 -4.61 5.85
C ARG A 43 20.53 -5.87 5.30
N GLY A 44 20.51 -6.11 4.00
CA GLY A 44 21.16 -7.25 3.36
C GLY A 44 20.34 -8.55 3.34
N LEU A 45 19.05 -8.51 3.68
CA LEU A 45 18.22 -9.72 3.68
C LEU A 45 18.03 -10.26 2.25
N SER A 46 18.00 -11.59 2.14
CA SER A 46 17.58 -12.29 0.92
C SER A 46 16.09 -12.08 0.67
N PRO A 47 15.61 -12.16 -0.58
CA PRO A 47 14.18 -12.10 -0.87
C PRO A 47 13.35 -13.10 -0.05
N GLU A 48 13.87 -14.31 0.17
CA GLU A 48 13.21 -15.33 0.99
C GLU A 48 13.07 -14.92 2.46
N ALA A 49 14.14 -14.38 3.06
CA ALA A 49 14.10 -13.88 4.43
C ALA A 49 13.13 -12.70 4.57
N ILE A 50 13.12 -11.77 3.59
CA ILE A 50 12.17 -10.66 3.55
C ILE A 50 10.73 -11.18 3.55
N MET A 51 10.42 -12.13 2.67
CA MET A 51 9.07 -12.70 2.57
C MET A 51 8.65 -13.42 3.86
N THR A 52 9.59 -14.12 4.51
CA THR A 52 9.36 -14.79 5.80
C THR A 52 9.00 -13.80 6.90
N GLU A 53 9.80 -12.72 7.06
CA GLU A 53 9.51 -11.69 8.05
C GLU A 53 8.17 -10.98 7.79
N LEU A 54 7.88 -10.63 6.53
CA LEU A 54 6.63 -9.95 6.18
C LEU A 54 5.40 -10.83 6.44
N ARG A 55 5.49 -12.15 6.20
CA ARG A 55 4.42 -13.08 6.56
C ARG A 55 4.21 -13.15 8.07
N ALA A 56 5.29 -13.23 8.84
CA ALA A 56 5.21 -13.24 10.30
C ALA A 56 4.57 -11.94 10.83
N GLU A 57 4.97 -10.77 10.33
CA GLU A 57 4.32 -9.49 10.68
C GLU A 57 2.85 -9.46 10.28
N SER A 58 2.49 -10.02 9.13
CA SER A 58 1.10 -10.09 8.66
C SER A 58 0.25 -10.93 9.62
N LEU A 59 0.73 -12.10 10.05
CA LEU A 59 0.04 -12.95 11.03
C LEU A 59 -0.22 -12.21 12.34
N VAL A 60 0.76 -11.45 12.84
CA VAL A 60 0.60 -10.62 14.04
C VAL A 60 -0.44 -9.53 13.81
N ARG A 61 -0.37 -8.84 12.66
CA ARG A 61 -1.28 -7.75 12.30
C ARG A 61 -2.74 -8.21 12.17
N TRP A 62 -2.97 -9.44 11.74
CA TRP A 62 -4.30 -10.03 11.58
C TRP A 62 -4.83 -10.74 12.82
N ARG A 63 -4.03 -10.84 13.89
CA ARG A 63 -4.43 -11.50 15.13
C ARG A 63 -5.64 -10.79 15.76
N GLY A 64 -6.72 -11.54 15.96
CA GLY A 64 -7.94 -11.02 16.59
C GLY A 64 -8.78 -10.10 15.69
N VAL A 65 -8.41 -9.93 14.42
CA VAL A 65 -9.18 -9.10 13.47
C VAL A 65 -10.37 -9.88 12.94
N GLY A 66 -11.58 -9.43 13.26
CA GLY A 66 -12.83 -9.97 12.78
C GLY A 66 -13.21 -9.47 11.38
N ARG A 67 -14.16 -10.18 10.74
CA ARG A 67 -14.60 -9.91 9.36
C ARG A 67 -15.14 -8.49 9.15
N ASN A 68 -15.78 -7.93 10.17
CA ASN A 68 -16.40 -6.60 10.10
C ASN A 68 -15.54 -5.48 10.71
N ASP A 69 -14.40 -5.81 11.32
CA ASP A 69 -13.50 -4.84 11.95
C ASP A 69 -12.78 -3.99 10.90
N PRO A 70 -12.23 -2.83 11.27
CA PRO A 70 -11.38 -2.05 10.38
C PRO A 70 -10.23 -2.89 9.83
N CYS A 71 -9.99 -2.80 8.52
CA CYS A 71 -8.90 -3.53 7.88
C CYS A 71 -7.55 -3.02 8.40
N PRO A 72 -6.64 -3.90 8.85
CA PRO A 72 -5.39 -3.47 9.47
C PRO A 72 -4.37 -2.94 8.44
N CYS A 73 -4.72 -2.90 7.15
CA CYS A 73 -3.93 -2.19 6.13
C CYS A 73 -4.06 -0.66 6.23
N GLY A 74 -4.99 -0.13 7.04
CA GLY A 74 -5.16 1.31 7.26
C GLY A 74 -6.08 2.01 6.25
N SER A 75 -6.80 1.26 5.40
CA SER A 75 -7.71 1.83 4.39
C SER A 75 -9.00 2.44 4.94
N GLY A 76 -9.29 2.26 6.25
CA GLY A 76 -10.56 2.64 6.88
C GLY A 76 -11.76 1.76 6.50
N ARG A 77 -11.61 0.83 5.55
CA ARG A 77 -12.67 -0.10 5.12
C ARG A 77 -12.79 -1.27 6.11
N LYS A 78 -13.98 -1.86 6.23
CA LYS A 78 -14.16 -3.15 6.92
C LYS A 78 -13.29 -4.21 6.26
N ALA A 79 -12.71 -5.12 7.04
CA ALA A 79 -11.78 -6.13 6.55
C ALA A 79 -12.37 -6.92 5.37
N LYS A 80 -13.63 -7.37 5.47
CA LYS A 80 -14.36 -8.09 4.39
C LYS A 80 -14.48 -7.36 3.05
N HIS A 81 -14.34 -6.04 3.04
CA HIS A 81 -14.40 -5.20 1.84
C HIS A 81 -13.01 -4.67 1.43
N CYS A 82 -11.96 -5.28 1.98
CA CYS A 82 -10.58 -4.89 1.75
C CYS A 82 -9.71 -6.14 1.68
N CYS A 83 -8.69 -6.26 2.53
CA CYS A 83 -7.68 -7.31 2.43
C CYS A 83 -8.12 -8.67 3.00
N TRP A 84 -9.39 -8.89 3.36
CA TRP A 84 -9.83 -10.15 3.98
C TRP A 84 -9.47 -11.39 3.17
N ALA A 85 -9.68 -11.37 1.85
CA ALA A 85 -9.34 -12.50 0.99
C ALA A 85 -7.83 -12.72 0.84
N GLN A 86 -7.02 -11.70 1.16
CA GLN A 86 -5.55 -11.71 1.04
C GLN A 86 -4.86 -11.82 2.41
N ARG A 87 -5.62 -12.05 3.50
CA ARG A 87 -5.05 -12.27 4.83
C ARG A 87 -4.18 -13.54 4.81
N PRO A 88 -3.11 -13.59 5.63
CA PRO A 88 -2.20 -14.72 5.67
C PRO A 88 -2.89 -16.01 6.12
#